data_AF-A0A1I7FMD8-F1
#
_entry.id   AF-A0A1I7FMD8-F1
#
_cell.length_a   1.000
_cell.length_b   1.000
_cell.length_c   1.000
_cell.angle_alpha   90.00
_cell.angle_beta   90.00
_cell.angle_gamma   90.00
#
_symmetry.space_group_name_H-M   'P 1'
#
loop_
_entity.id
_entity.type
_entity.pdbx_description
1 polymer ?
#
loop_
_entity_poly.entity_id
_entity_poly.type
_entity_poly.pdbx_seq_one_letter_code
_entity_poly.pdbx_strand_id
1 'polypeptide(L)'
;MRILIAGDLFVSDQYYKNNIIDKSIQDLFSSADYRIINLEAPITDDRSGNKIIKTGPHLRMSEQTAISVLKQLKIDGVTLANNHILDYGTKGLLDTFDTLKSDEVAYVGAGTNLKDAAKYITLNKEGVKIAVINFCENEWSIAEEDSPGANPMDIIDNANQIKEAKATHDKVIVIVHGGHEYYNLPSPRMQKQYRFYAEQGADIVVGHHTHCISGNEVHKGVPIYYSLGNFLFTSQSTIEDWYTGLVLEVNIEKGNLTTQLHPVEQQKETFELSLLNGKKREDIMKRISKYNAIIADEEKLKNEWDNYVDTKYDVYLNYWSPFSFISNRYVRGVFNRLGIKGLNKKGIVLALNLMRCEAHADMSKEVNKKYLKG
;
A
#
# COMPACT_ATOMS: atom_id res chain seq x y z
N MET A 1 3.08 8.44 -24.04
CA MET A 1 2.92 7.19 -23.25
C MET A 1 1.90 7.45 -22.16
N ARG A 2 0.85 6.64 -22.07
CA ARG A 2 -0.24 6.76 -21.08
C ARG A 2 -0.22 5.57 -20.13
N ILE A 3 0.12 5.80 -18.87
CA ILE A 3 0.24 4.79 -17.82
C ILE A 3 -0.93 4.96 -16.85
N LEU A 4 -1.61 3.88 -16.48
CA LEU A 4 -2.54 3.87 -15.36
C LEU A 4 -1.89 3.18 -14.17
N ILE A 5 -2.01 3.79 -12.99
CA ILE A 5 -1.61 3.22 -11.71
C ILE A 5 -2.87 3.16 -10.85
N ALA A 6 -3.26 1.95 -10.46
CA ALA A 6 -4.40 1.69 -9.59
C ALA A 6 -3.91 1.25 -8.21
N GLY A 7 -4.74 1.52 -7.19
CA GLY A 7 -4.47 1.15 -5.81
C GLY A 7 -4.66 -0.34 -5.54
N ASP A 8 -5.11 -0.64 -4.34
CA ASP A 8 -5.09 -1.98 -3.75
C ASP A 8 -6.08 -2.94 -4.42
N LEU A 9 -5.57 -4.10 -4.85
CA LEU A 9 -6.33 -5.20 -5.47
C LEU A 9 -6.27 -6.45 -4.60
N PHE A 10 -7.45 -6.89 -4.16
CA PHE A 10 -7.68 -8.20 -3.58
C PHE A 10 -9.07 -8.71 -3.99
N VAL A 11 -9.12 -9.91 -4.57
CA VAL A 11 -10.39 -10.57 -4.88
C VAL A 11 -10.41 -11.96 -4.22
N SER A 12 -11.29 -12.12 -3.23
CA SER A 12 -11.64 -13.41 -2.65
C SER A 12 -12.17 -14.39 -3.70
N ASP A 13 -11.71 -15.64 -3.61
CA ASP A 13 -12.01 -16.73 -4.56
C ASP A 13 -13.50 -16.96 -4.81
N GLN A 14 -14.41 -16.53 -3.92
CA GLN A 14 -15.84 -16.70 -4.15
C GLN A 14 -16.41 -15.78 -5.24
N TYR A 15 -15.66 -14.75 -5.66
CA TYR A 15 -16.10 -13.74 -6.62
C TYR A 15 -15.49 -13.88 -8.02
N TYR A 16 -14.64 -14.89 -8.30
CA TYR A 16 -13.94 -14.98 -9.59
C TYR A 16 -14.86 -15.11 -10.82
N LYS A 17 -16.06 -15.69 -10.66
CA LYS A 17 -17.06 -15.83 -11.73
C LYS A 17 -17.96 -14.62 -11.88
N ASN A 18 -17.94 -13.71 -10.91
CA ASN A 18 -18.82 -12.55 -10.91
C ASN A 18 -18.18 -11.50 -11.81
N ASN A 19 -18.96 -10.95 -12.75
CA ASN A 19 -18.51 -9.80 -13.52
C ASN A 19 -18.61 -8.54 -12.63
N ILE A 20 -17.61 -8.34 -11.77
CA ILE A 20 -17.56 -7.25 -10.77
C ILE A 20 -16.78 -6.03 -11.28
N ILE A 21 -16.43 -5.99 -12.56
CA ILE A 21 -15.71 -4.86 -13.16
C ILE A 21 -16.59 -4.29 -14.26
N ASP A 22 -17.17 -3.12 -13.99
CA ASP A 22 -18.03 -2.43 -14.92
C ASP A 22 -17.29 -2.09 -16.23
N LYS A 23 -18.05 -1.96 -17.31
CA LYS A 23 -17.53 -1.61 -18.63
C LYS A 23 -16.77 -0.29 -18.62
N SER A 24 -17.18 0.70 -17.82
CA SER A 24 -16.49 1.99 -17.73
C SER A 24 -15.02 1.85 -17.30
N ILE A 25 -14.72 0.92 -16.39
CA ILE A 25 -13.36 0.59 -15.96
C ILE A 25 -12.61 -0.11 -17.08
N GLN A 26 -13.22 -1.11 -17.72
CA GLN A 26 -12.61 -1.86 -18.81
C GLN A 26 -12.26 -0.96 -20.00
N ASP A 27 -13.10 0.03 -20.31
CA ASP A 27 -12.90 1.01 -21.37
C ASP A 27 -11.75 1.97 -21.02
N LEU A 28 -11.70 2.49 -19.78
CA LEU A 28 -10.58 3.30 -19.30
C LEU A 28 -9.26 2.53 -19.39
N PHE A 29 -9.22 1.31 -18.84
CA PHE A 29 -8.01 0.51 -18.87
C PHE A 29 -7.60 0.18 -20.30
N SER A 30 -8.53 -0.20 -21.18
CA SER A 30 -8.24 -0.53 -22.59
C SER A 30 -7.58 0.59 -23.38
N SER A 31 -7.71 1.84 -22.94
CA SER A 31 -7.15 3.03 -23.60
C SER A 31 -5.74 3.42 -23.15
N ALA A 32 -5.15 2.68 -22.21
CA ALA A 32 -3.80 2.91 -21.69
C ALA A 32 -2.73 2.08 -22.42
N ASP A 33 -1.49 2.58 -22.41
CA ASP A 33 -0.32 1.87 -22.93
C ASP A 33 0.23 0.86 -21.92
N TYR A 34 0.16 1.20 -20.63
CA TYR A 34 0.56 0.35 -19.51
C TYR A 34 -0.42 0.50 -18.35
N ARG A 35 -0.76 -0.60 -17.66
CA ARG A 35 -1.52 -0.59 -16.40
C ARG A 35 -0.74 -1.28 -15.30
N ILE A 36 -0.55 -0.58 -14.19
CA ILE A 36 0.09 -1.04 -12.97
C ILE A 36 -0.96 -1.07 -11.86
N ILE A 37 -0.94 -2.11 -11.03
CA ILE A 37 -1.84 -2.25 -9.89
C ILE A 37 -1.14 -2.89 -8.69
N ASN A 38 -1.57 -2.59 -7.47
CA ASN A 38 -1.06 -3.27 -6.29
C ASN A 38 -1.75 -4.60 -6.07
N LEU A 39 -1.04 -5.71 -6.27
CA LEU A 39 -1.55 -7.04 -5.98
C LEU A 39 -1.30 -7.36 -4.51
N GLU A 40 -2.32 -7.14 -3.68
CA GLU A 40 -2.19 -7.16 -2.21
C GLU A 40 -2.40 -8.54 -1.59
N ALA A 41 -2.23 -9.60 -2.37
CA ALA A 41 -2.27 -10.96 -1.88
C ALA A 41 -1.39 -11.86 -2.74
N PRO A 42 -0.74 -12.86 -2.14
CA PRO A 42 -0.05 -13.89 -2.91
C PRO A 42 -1.07 -14.68 -3.74
N ILE A 43 -0.64 -15.02 -4.95
CA ILE A 43 -1.31 -15.98 -5.83
C ILE A 43 -0.74 -17.35 -5.53
N THR A 44 -1.56 -18.25 -5.01
CA THR A 44 -1.15 -19.62 -4.75
C THR A 44 -2.39 -20.46 -4.53
N ASP A 45 -2.50 -21.64 -5.14
CA ASP A 45 -3.58 -22.58 -4.81
C ASP A 45 -3.29 -23.42 -3.55
N ASP A 46 -2.17 -23.15 -2.89
CA ASP A 46 -1.85 -23.75 -1.62
C ASP A 46 -2.81 -23.24 -0.53
N ARG A 47 -3.65 -24.16 -0.05
CA ARG A 47 -4.57 -23.92 1.07
C ARG A 47 -4.05 -24.47 2.40
N SER A 48 -2.85 -25.05 2.40
CA SER A 48 -2.28 -25.69 3.58
C SER A 48 -1.94 -24.69 4.68
N GLY A 49 -1.52 -25.19 5.85
CA GLY A 49 -1.14 -24.42 7.04
C GLY A 49 0.13 -23.56 6.89
N ASN A 50 0.57 -23.24 5.68
CA ASN A 50 1.76 -22.44 5.36
C ASN A 50 1.60 -20.94 5.66
N LYS A 51 0.62 -20.58 6.49
CA LYS A 51 0.42 -19.19 6.93
C LYS A 51 1.56 -18.77 7.83
N ILE A 52 2.16 -17.63 7.52
CA ILE A 52 3.18 -17.06 8.40
C ILE A 52 2.56 -16.58 9.71
N ILE A 53 3.40 -16.43 10.73
CA ILE A 53 2.97 -15.78 11.97
C ILE A 53 3.04 -14.28 11.75
N LYS A 54 1.89 -13.60 11.80
CA LYS A 54 1.78 -12.14 11.67
C LYS A 54 0.69 -11.55 12.54
N THR A 55 0.71 -10.22 12.66
CA THR A 55 -0.44 -9.40 13.01
C THR A 55 -1.32 -9.17 11.78
N GLY A 56 -2.61 -8.93 11.97
CA GLY A 56 -3.56 -8.69 10.88
C GLY A 56 -4.07 -9.97 10.20
N PRO A 57 -4.88 -9.84 9.14
CA PRO A 57 -5.44 -10.96 8.40
C PRO A 57 -4.40 -11.63 7.49
N HIS A 58 -4.73 -12.83 7.03
CA HIS A 58 -4.03 -13.51 5.94
C HIS A 58 -4.86 -13.46 4.66
N LEU A 59 -4.30 -12.91 3.59
CA LEU A 59 -4.90 -12.82 2.27
C LEU A 59 -4.28 -13.85 1.32
N ARG A 60 -5.09 -14.32 0.37
CA ARG A 60 -4.69 -15.22 -0.72
C ARG A 60 -5.65 -15.08 -1.87
N MET A 61 -5.13 -15.17 -3.08
CA MET A 61 -5.92 -15.39 -4.28
C MET A 61 -5.53 -16.72 -4.92
N SER A 62 -6.51 -17.49 -5.38
CA SER A 62 -6.24 -18.61 -6.31
C SER A 62 -5.70 -18.08 -7.63
N GLU A 63 -4.94 -18.92 -8.33
CA GLU A 63 -4.44 -18.62 -9.67
C GLU A 63 -5.59 -18.23 -10.61
N GLN A 64 -6.66 -19.03 -10.59
CA GLN A 64 -7.87 -18.77 -11.37
C GLN A 64 -8.48 -17.38 -11.09
N THR A 65 -8.53 -16.96 -9.83
CA THR A 65 -9.13 -15.67 -9.46
C THR A 65 -8.25 -14.50 -9.86
N ALA A 66 -6.94 -14.58 -9.57
CA ALA A 66 -6.00 -13.53 -9.94
C ALA A 66 -5.94 -13.33 -11.45
N ILE A 67 -5.74 -14.40 -12.21
CA ILE A 67 -5.60 -14.31 -13.67
C ILE A 67 -6.88 -13.83 -14.36
N SER A 68 -8.05 -14.24 -13.86
CA SER A 68 -9.33 -13.74 -14.38
C SER A 68 -9.40 -12.20 -14.32
N VAL A 69 -9.07 -11.63 -13.17
CA VAL A 69 -9.14 -10.18 -12.93
C VAL A 69 -8.03 -9.43 -13.67
N LEU A 70 -6.79 -9.93 -13.61
CA LEU A 70 -5.65 -9.31 -14.29
C LEU A 70 -5.87 -9.26 -15.82
N LYS A 71 -6.41 -10.33 -16.42
CA LYS A 71 -6.74 -10.35 -17.86
C LYS A 71 -7.91 -9.44 -18.21
N GLN A 72 -8.96 -9.39 -17.38
CA GLN A 72 -10.10 -8.49 -17.62
C GLN A 72 -9.67 -7.02 -17.64
N LEU A 73 -8.72 -6.65 -16.79
CA LEU A 73 -8.14 -5.30 -16.73
C LEU A 73 -6.96 -5.10 -17.68
N LYS A 74 -6.48 -6.16 -18.34
CA LYS A 74 -5.29 -6.16 -19.21
C LYS A 74 -4.04 -5.61 -18.50
N ILE A 75 -3.84 -6.02 -17.26
CA ILE A 75 -2.72 -5.54 -16.43
C ILE A 75 -1.38 -5.90 -17.07
N ASP A 76 -0.49 -4.92 -17.18
CA ASP A 76 0.86 -5.09 -17.74
C ASP A 76 1.90 -5.33 -16.64
N GLY A 77 1.65 -4.82 -15.43
CA GLY A 77 2.49 -5.11 -14.28
C GLY A 77 1.82 -4.94 -12.92
N VAL A 78 2.38 -5.60 -11.91
CA VAL A 78 1.89 -5.53 -10.52
C VAL A 78 2.97 -5.07 -9.56
N THR A 79 2.59 -4.32 -8.54
CA THR A 79 3.45 -4.07 -7.38
C THR A 79 3.22 -5.14 -6.32
N LEU A 80 4.31 -5.68 -5.77
CA LEU A 80 4.28 -6.79 -4.81
C LEU A 80 4.91 -6.45 -3.45
N ALA A 81 5.60 -5.30 -3.33
CA ALA A 81 6.00 -4.82 -2.01
C ALA A 81 4.75 -4.32 -1.29
N ASN A 82 4.20 -5.21 -0.47
CA ASN A 82 3.13 -4.94 0.48
C ASN A 82 3.28 -5.90 1.66
N ASN A 83 2.50 -5.67 2.71
CA ASN A 83 2.55 -6.43 3.95
C ASN A 83 1.92 -7.84 3.87
N HIS A 84 1.32 -8.19 2.72
CA HIS A 84 0.57 -9.43 2.50
C HIS A 84 1.27 -10.45 1.61
N ILE A 85 2.28 -10.08 0.81
CA ILE A 85 2.86 -10.97 -0.21
C ILE A 85 3.46 -12.28 0.34
N LEU A 86 3.89 -12.33 1.61
CA LEU A 86 4.36 -13.55 2.28
C LEU A 86 3.30 -14.21 3.17
N ASP A 87 2.02 -13.86 3.07
CA ASP A 87 0.99 -14.40 3.97
C ASP A 87 0.93 -15.94 3.97
N TYR A 88 1.27 -16.56 2.83
CA TYR A 88 1.37 -18.02 2.63
C TYR A 88 2.82 -18.49 2.46
N GLY A 89 3.75 -17.75 3.08
CA GLY A 89 5.17 -18.03 3.12
C GLY A 89 5.86 -17.95 1.77
N THR A 90 7.10 -18.46 1.72
CA THR A 90 7.91 -18.51 0.50
C THR A 90 7.21 -19.24 -0.64
N LYS A 91 6.46 -20.30 -0.33
CA LYS A 91 5.68 -21.01 -1.35
C LYS A 91 4.66 -20.09 -2.03
N GLY A 92 3.88 -19.34 -1.25
CA GLY A 92 2.90 -18.40 -1.81
C GLY A 92 3.53 -17.35 -2.71
N LEU A 93 4.69 -16.82 -2.32
CA LEU A 93 5.44 -15.85 -3.13
C LEU A 93 6.00 -16.45 -4.42
N LEU A 94 6.60 -17.65 -4.36
CA LEU A 94 7.17 -18.30 -5.55
C LEU A 94 6.07 -18.71 -6.54
N ASP A 95 4.96 -19.25 -6.05
CA ASP A 95 3.78 -19.54 -6.87
C ASP A 95 3.28 -18.24 -7.56
N THR A 96 3.30 -17.10 -6.84
CA THR A 96 2.95 -15.79 -7.41
C THR A 96 3.86 -15.41 -8.58
N PHE A 97 5.18 -15.58 -8.42
CA PHE A 97 6.13 -15.30 -9.50
C PHE A 97 5.91 -16.20 -10.72
N ASP A 98 5.68 -17.49 -10.49
CA ASP A 98 5.44 -18.46 -11.57
C ASP A 98 4.17 -18.12 -12.34
N THR A 99 3.06 -17.82 -11.64
CA THR A 99 1.79 -17.39 -12.26
C THR A 99 1.94 -16.10 -13.07
N LEU A 100 2.56 -15.06 -12.50
CA LEU A 100 2.73 -13.78 -13.19
C LEU A 100 3.62 -13.94 -14.43
N LYS A 101 4.67 -14.75 -14.34
CA LYS A 101 5.54 -15.06 -15.48
C LYS A 101 4.84 -15.86 -16.57
N SER A 102 3.98 -16.84 -16.22
CA SER A 102 3.25 -17.63 -17.21
C SER A 102 2.21 -16.82 -17.99
N ASP A 103 1.68 -15.76 -17.38
CA ASP A 103 0.71 -14.85 -18.01
C ASP A 103 1.34 -13.54 -18.51
N GLU A 104 2.67 -13.47 -18.58
CA GLU A 104 3.44 -12.34 -19.11
C GLU A 104 3.14 -10.99 -18.41
N VAL A 105 2.78 -11.05 -17.12
CA VAL A 105 2.57 -9.86 -16.27
C VAL A 105 3.88 -9.53 -15.55
N ALA A 106 4.40 -8.32 -15.75
CA ALA A 106 5.60 -7.87 -15.05
C ALA A 106 5.33 -7.68 -13.54
N TYR A 107 6.36 -7.74 -12.72
CA TYR A 107 6.22 -7.43 -11.30
C TYR A 107 7.43 -6.70 -10.73
N VAL A 108 7.19 -5.93 -9.66
CA VAL A 108 8.21 -5.14 -8.98
C VAL A 108 7.98 -5.17 -7.47
N GLY A 109 9.06 -5.04 -6.68
CA GLY A 109 8.98 -4.87 -5.23
C GLY A 109 8.96 -6.16 -4.43
N ALA A 110 9.16 -7.32 -5.05
CA ALA A 110 9.42 -8.57 -4.35
C ALA A 110 10.43 -9.40 -5.12
N GLY A 111 11.17 -10.26 -4.42
CA GLY A 111 12.20 -11.09 -5.03
C GLY A 111 12.59 -12.28 -4.17
N THR A 112 13.49 -13.09 -4.72
CA THR A 112 14.04 -14.29 -4.05
C THR A 112 15.05 -13.96 -2.94
N ASN A 113 15.47 -12.71 -2.84
CA ASN A 113 16.28 -12.11 -1.79
C ASN A 113 16.15 -10.57 -1.86
N LEU A 114 16.75 -9.86 -0.92
CA LEU A 114 16.72 -8.40 -0.84
C LEU A 114 17.20 -7.71 -2.12
N LYS A 115 18.31 -8.18 -2.73
CA LYS A 115 18.86 -7.59 -3.96
C LYS A 115 17.93 -7.76 -5.15
N ASP A 116 17.25 -8.90 -5.24
CA ASP A 116 16.26 -9.18 -6.28
C ASP A 116 15.00 -8.34 -6.09
N ALA A 117 14.52 -8.23 -4.84
CA ALA A 117 13.35 -7.42 -4.49
C ALA A 117 13.55 -5.93 -4.78
N ALA A 118 14.78 -5.42 -4.64
CA ALA A 118 15.16 -4.04 -4.89
C ALA A 118 15.20 -3.63 -6.37
N LYS A 119 15.02 -4.55 -7.31
CA LYS A 119 15.04 -4.24 -8.75
C LYS A 119 13.81 -3.44 -9.15
N TYR A 120 14.00 -2.51 -10.08
CA TYR A 120 12.92 -1.85 -10.80
C TYR A 120 12.49 -2.65 -12.04
N ILE A 121 11.30 -2.38 -12.54
CA ILE A 121 10.88 -2.76 -13.91
C ILE A 121 10.99 -1.58 -14.85
N THR A 122 11.16 -1.85 -16.14
CA THR A 122 11.24 -0.82 -17.19
C THR A 122 10.02 -0.90 -18.09
N LEU A 123 9.25 0.18 -18.15
CA LEU A 123 8.27 0.40 -19.22
C LEU A 123 8.98 1.10 -20.38
N ASN A 124 8.75 0.64 -21.61
CA ASN A 124 9.44 1.19 -22.78
C ASN A 124 8.49 1.31 -23.98
N LYS A 125 8.19 2.55 -24.35
CA LYS A 125 7.40 2.87 -25.54
C LYS A 125 8.13 3.90 -26.38
N GLU A 126 8.38 3.56 -27.64
CA GLU A 126 9.00 4.45 -28.63
C GLU A 126 10.36 5.02 -28.15
N GLY A 127 11.13 4.22 -27.39
CA GLY A 127 12.45 4.58 -26.88
C GLY A 127 12.45 5.37 -25.57
N VAL A 128 11.28 5.81 -25.08
CA VAL A 128 11.14 6.44 -23.76
C VAL A 128 11.08 5.34 -22.69
N LYS A 129 12.04 5.36 -21.77
CA LYS A 129 12.19 4.38 -20.69
C LYS A 129 11.74 4.96 -19.35
N ILE A 130 10.84 4.25 -18.69
CA ILE A 130 10.32 4.60 -17.36
C ILE A 130 10.71 3.49 -16.39
N ALA A 131 11.44 3.83 -15.35
CA ALA A 131 11.67 2.89 -14.25
C ALA A 131 10.51 2.96 -13.26
N VAL A 132 10.03 1.81 -12.81
CA VAL A 132 9.07 1.70 -11.70
C VAL A 132 9.75 1.00 -10.55
N ILE A 133 9.79 1.65 -9.38
CA ILE A 133 10.34 1.12 -8.13
C ILE A 133 9.18 0.91 -7.16
N ASN A 134 9.20 -0.19 -6.42
CA ASN A 134 8.24 -0.43 -5.36
C ASN A 134 8.91 -0.98 -4.10
N PHE A 135 8.51 -0.44 -2.95
CA PHE A 135 8.90 -0.88 -1.61
C PHE A 135 7.76 -0.64 -0.61
N CYS A 136 7.81 -1.31 0.54
CA CYS A 136 6.79 -1.22 1.58
C CYS A 136 7.36 -1.01 2.97
N GLU A 137 6.53 -0.55 3.90
CA GLU A 137 6.89 -0.48 5.32
C GLU A 137 7.30 -1.86 5.86
N ASN A 138 8.15 -1.84 6.88
CA ASN A 138 8.80 -3.04 7.39
C ASN A 138 7.81 -3.88 8.23
N GLU A 139 7.15 -4.84 7.59
CA GLU A 139 6.21 -5.77 8.22
C GLU A 139 6.69 -7.24 8.13
N TRP A 140 5.76 -8.20 8.06
CA TRP A 140 6.05 -9.63 8.08
C TRP A 140 6.46 -10.19 6.72
N SER A 141 6.48 -9.36 5.68
CA SER A 141 6.68 -9.76 4.30
C SER A 141 8.07 -9.49 3.74
N ILE A 142 8.97 -8.87 4.52
CA ILE A 142 10.23 -8.30 4.04
C ILE A 142 11.25 -9.36 3.61
N ALA A 143 11.89 -9.13 2.47
CA ALA A 143 13.04 -9.90 2.01
C ALA A 143 14.28 -9.60 2.86
N GLU A 144 15.08 -10.62 3.14
CA GLU A 144 16.40 -10.47 3.76
C GLU A 144 17.51 -10.81 2.75
N GLU A 145 18.78 -10.75 3.20
CA GLU A 145 19.96 -10.98 2.33
C GLU A 145 19.86 -12.28 1.53
N ASP A 146 19.39 -13.36 2.17
CA ASP A 146 19.27 -14.70 1.59
C ASP A 146 17.84 -15.28 1.66
N SER A 147 16.82 -14.46 1.93
CA SER A 147 15.44 -14.93 2.08
C SER A 147 14.43 -14.16 1.22
N PRO A 148 13.44 -14.84 0.59
CA PRO A 148 12.50 -14.20 -0.31
C PRO A 148 11.51 -13.28 0.42
N GLY A 149 11.08 -12.20 -0.23
CA GLY A 149 10.08 -11.29 0.32
C GLY A 149 9.93 -9.99 -0.47
N ALA A 150 9.28 -9.02 0.16
CA ALA A 150 9.05 -7.66 -0.32
C ALA A 150 10.29 -6.76 -0.11
N ASN A 151 10.49 -5.80 -1.01
CA ASN A 151 11.51 -4.76 -0.89
C ASN A 151 11.17 -3.83 0.28
N PRO A 152 12.02 -3.74 1.32
CA PRO A 152 11.75 -2.92 2.48
C PRO A 152 11.93 -1.43 2.20
N MET A 153 11.20 -0.64 2.97
CA MET A 153 11.46 0.77 3.15
C MET A 153 12.76 0.94 3.94
N ASP A 154 13.76 1.52 3.30
CA ASP A 154 14.97 2.02 3.93
C ASP A 154 15.39 3.29 3.19
N ILE A 155 15.48 4.41 3.91
CA ILE A 155 15.67 5.73 3.30
C ILE A 155 16.95 5.79 2.47
N ILE A 156 18.02 5.12 2.91
CA ILE A 156 19.34 5.14 2.24
C ILE A 156 19.28 4.25 1.00
N ASP A 157 18.83 3.01 1.15
CA ASP A 157 18.79 2.05 0.05
C ASP A 157 17.79 2.47 -1.02
N ASN A 158 16.60 2.93 -0.64
CA ASN A 158 15.61 3.43 -1.59
C ASN A 158 16.12 4.68 -2.32
N ALA A 159 16.86 5.58 -1.66
CA ALA A 159 17.48 6.73 -2.32
C ALA A 159 18.53 6.31 -3.36
N ASN A 160 19.32 5.27 -3.06
CA ASN A 160 20.27 4.72 -4.01
C ASN A 160 19.56 4.07 -5.20
N GLN A 161 18.52 3.26 -4.96
CA GLN A 161 17.67 2.66 -6.01
C GLN A 161 17.09 3.74 -6.95
N ILE A 162 16.57 4.84 -6.40
CA ILE A 162 16.01 5.95 -7.19
C ILE A 162 17.08 6.61 -8.06
N LYS A 163 18.28 6.87 -7.50
CA LYS A 163 19.39 7.48 -8.25
C LYS A 163 19.89 6.57 -9.37
N GLU A 164 20.03 5.27 -9.11
CA GLU A 164 20.44 4.28 -10.11
C GLU A 164 19.43 4.18 -11.26
N ALA A 165 18.13 4.15 -10.93
CA ALA A 165 17.07 4.17 -11.93
C ALA A 165 17.11 5.47 -12.75
N LYS A 166 17.25 6.63 -12.09
CA LYS A 166 17.28 7.94 -12.76
C LYS A 166 18.49 8.11 -13.68
N ALA A 167 19.62 7.49 -13.37
CA ALA A 167 20.81 7.53 -14.21
C ALA A 167 20.64 6.78 -15.55
N THR A 168 19.65 5.88 -15.65
CA THR A 168 19.48 4.96 -16.78
C THR A 168 18.12 5.08 -17.50
N HIS A 169 17.18 5.85 -16.94
CA HIS A 169 15.81 6.00 -17.41
C HIS A 169 15.41 7.47 -17.53
N ASP A 170 14.50 7.79 -18.45
CA ASP A 170 14.01 9.14 -18.66
C ASP A 170 13.20 9.64 -17.46
N LYS A 171 12.38 8.74 -16.89
CA LYS A 171 11.55 9.01 -15.71
C LYS A 171 11.59 7.87 -14.70
N VAL A 172 11.39 8.21 -13.43
CA VAL A 172 11.29 7.25 -12.32
C VAL A 172 9.96 7.42 -11.59
N ILE A 173 9.19 6.35 -11.52
CA ILE A 173 7.96 6.22 -10.73
C ILE A 173 8.30 5.44 -9.47
N VAL A 174 8.05 6.04 -8.30
CA VAL A 174 8.20 5.38 -7.01
C VAL A 174 6.83 5.08 -6.42
N ILE A 175 6.57 3.82 -6.11
CA ILE A 175 5.32 3.36 -5.49
C ILE A 175 5.63 2.81 -4.11
N VAL A 176 5.01 3.37 -3.08
CA VAL A 176 5.26 3.02 -1.69
C VAL A 176 4.00 2.45 -1.06
N HIS A 177 4.09 1.24 -0.51
CA HIS A 177 3.00 0.63 0.24
C HIS A 177 3.24 0.82 1.74
N GLY A 178 2.59 1.84 2.33
CA GLY A 178 2.79 2.19 3.73
C GLY A 178 1.88 3.32 4.17
N GLY A 179 1.83 3.55 5.49
CA GLY A 179 1.01 4.60 6.09
C GLY A 179 0.03 4.09 7.13
N HIS A 180 -0.79 5.01 7.63
CA HIS A 180 -1.73 4.67 8.68
C HIS A 180 -3.07 4.26 8.06
N GLU A 181 -3.48 3.01 8.26
CA GLU A 181 -4.78 2.52 7.80
C GLU A 181 -5.92 3.46 8.22
N TYR A 182 -6.80 3.75 7.26
CA TYR A 182 -7.99 4.58 7.42
C TYR A 182 -7.71 6.03 7.81
N TYR A 183 -6.51 6.53 7.52
CA TYR A 183 -6.15 7.94 7.69
C TYR A 183 -5.89 8.60 6.34
N ASN A 184 -6.74 9.55 5.95
CA ASN A 184 -6.69 10.17 4.62
C ASN A 184 -5.57 11.19 4.42
N LEU A 185 -4.72 11.43 5.41
CA LEU A 185 -3.62 12.40 5.33
C LEU A 185 -2.29 11.68 5.59
N PRO A 186 -1.18 12.16 5.04
CA PRO A 186 0.13 11.63 5.41
C PRO A 186 0.49 12.01 6.85
N SER A 187 1.24 11.15 7.54
CA SER A 187 1.94 11.61 8.74
C SER A 187 3.04 12.62 8.36
N PRO A 188 3.47 13.50 9.28
CA PRO A 188 4.59 14.40 9.01
C PRO A 188 5.88 13.68 8.58
N ARG A 189 6.15 12.48 9.11
CA ARG A 189 7.27 11.64 8.66
C ARG A 189 7.09 11.24 7.20
N MET A 190 5.93 10.70 6.84
CA MET A 190 5.66 10.24 5.48
C MET A 190 5.77 11.37 4.46
N GLN A 191 5.17 12.54 4.74
CA GLN A 191 5.31 13.71 3.86
C GLN A 191 6.79 14.07 3.65
N LYS A 192 7.55 14.16 4.74
CA LYS A 192 8.98 14.45 4.68
C LYS A 192 9.75 13.43 3.83
N GLN A 193 9.44 12.14 3.99
CA GLN A 193 10.12 11.05 3.29
C GLN A 193 9.78 11.02 1.80
N TYR A 194 8.52 11.23 1.41
CA TYR A 194 8.14 11.25 -0.02
C TYR A 194 8.69 12.49 -0.73
N ARG A 195 8.70 13.64 -0.05
CA ARG A 195 9.41 14.85 -0.53
C ARG A 195 10.91 14.60 -0.71
N PHE A 196 11.53 13.84 0.18
CA PHE A 196 12.93 13.44 0.04
C PHE A 196 13.15 12.54 -1.19
N TYR A 197 12.29 11.55 -1.45
CA TYR A 197 12.39 10.70 -2.64
C TYR A 197 12.24 11.48 -3.95
N ALA A 198 11.34 12.47 -3.99
CA ALA A 198 11.25 13.42 -5.10
C ALA A 198 12.59 14.16 -5.33
N GLU A 199 13.25 14.59 -4.24
CA GLU A 199 14.57 15.24 -4.32
C GLU A 199 15.72 14.30 -4.72
N GLN A 200 15.56 12.98 -4.54
CA GLN A 200 16.57 11.99 -4.96
C GLN A 200 16.46 11.58 -6.43
N GLY A 201 15.44 12.06 -7.17
CA GLY A 201 15.31 11.84 -8.61
C GLY A 201 14.03 11.15 -9.05
N ALA A 202 13.07 10.90 -8.14
CA ALA A 202 11.75 10.43 -8.54
C ALA A 202 11.02 11.53 -9.34
N ASP A 203 10.39 11.17 -10.46
CA ASP A 203 9.54 12.08 -11.24
C ASP A 203 8.08 12.02 -10.79
N ILE A 204 7.71 11.01 -10.00
CA ILE A 204 6.43 10.89 -9.31
C ILE A 204 6.56 9.92 -8.12
N VAL A 205 5.86 10.20 -7.02
CA VAL A 205 5.75 9.30 -5.86
C VAL A 205 4.27 8.98 -5.61
N VAL A 206 3.93 7.71 -5.43
CA VAL A 206 2.56 7.22 -5.26
C VAL A 206 2.47 6.31 -4.04
N GLY A 207 1.53 6.58 -3.14
CA GLY A 207 1.25 5.77 -1.96
C GLY A 207 0.08 4.80 -2.15
N HIS A 208 0.15 3.66 -1.48
CA HIS A 208 -0.92 2.64 -1.33
C HIS A 208 -1.14 2.33 0.17
N HIS A 209 -1.74 1.19 0.51
CA HIS A 209 -1.87 0.62 1.88
C HIS A 209 -2.96 1.21 2.78
N THR A 210 -3.18 2.53 2.76
CA THR A 210 -4.07 3.14 3.79
C THR A 210 -5.54 2.72 3.68
N HIS A 211 -5.93 1.99 2.63
CA HIS A 211 -7.30 1.58 2.31
C HIS A 211 -8.32 2.72 2.24
N CYS A 212 -7.84 3.95 2.06
CA CYS A 212 -8.64 5.14 1.85
C CYS A 212 -7.89 6.11 0.94
N ILE A 213 -8.61 6.90 0.15
CA ILE A 213 -7.98 7.90 -0.71
C ILE A 213 -7.34 9.01 0.13
N SER A 214 -6.24 9.59 -0.37
CA SER A 214 -5.60 10.76 0.24
C SER A 214 -5.52 11.94 -0.74
N GLY A 215 -4.96 13.04 -0.25
CA GLY A 215 -4.57 14.18 -1.08
C GLY A 215 -3.25 13.95 -1.81
N ASN A 216 -2.89 14.96 -2.59
CA ASN A 216 -1.67 15.04 -3.37
C ASN A 216 -1.07 16.45 -3.25
N GLU A 217 0.23 16.56 -3.52
CA GLU A 217 0.93 17.83 -3.62
C GLU A 217 1.92 17.82 -4.79
N VAL A 218 2.51 18.98 -5.08
CA VAL A 218 3.62 19.11 -6.03
C VAL A 218 4.81 19.69 -5.28
N HIS A 219 5.81 18.85 -4.98
CA HIS A 219 7.03 19.26 -4.29
C HIS A 219 8.15 19.46 -5.31
N LYS A 220 8.66 20.70 -5.44
CA LYS A 220 9.72 21.05 -6.40
C LYS A 220 9.45 20.57 -7.84
N GLY A 221 8.19 20.63 -8.26
CA GLY A 221 7.75 20.20 -9.59
C GLY A 221 7.45 18.70 -9.74
N VAL A 222 7.65 17.90 -8.69
CA VAL A 222 7.35 16.47 -8.67
C VAL A 222 5.98 16.23 -8.01
N PRO A 223 5.01 15.61 -8.70
CA PRO A 223 3.74 15.22 -8.10
C PRO A 223 3.93 14.08 -7.09
N ILE A 224 3.26 14.20 -5.94
CA ILE A 224 3.24 13.20 -4.86
C ILE A 224 1.80 12.90 -4.52
N TYR A 225 1.39 11.63 -4.61
CA TYR A 225 0.07 11.12 -4.24
C TYR A 225 0.22 10.25 -3.00
N TYR A 226 -0.46 10.59 -1.90
CA TYR A 226 -0.22 9.92 -0.62
C TYR A 226 -0.98 8.60 -0.44
N SER A 227 -2.11 8.43 -1.12
CA SER A 227 -2.82 7.15 -1.20
C SER A 227 -3.83 7.17 -2.34
N LEU A 228 -3.87 6.08 -3.10
CA LEU A 228 -4.91 5.83 -4.10
C LEU A 228 -6.13 5.10 -3.53
N GLY A 229 -6.06 4.58 -2.29
CA GLY A 229 -7.11 3.75 -1.69
C GLY A 229 -7.30 2.40 -2.38
N ASN A 230 -8.39 1.72 -2.06
CA ASN A 230 -8.73 0.42 -2.65
C ASN A 230 -9.22 0.59 -4.08
N PHE A 231 -8.58 -0.09 -5.03
CA PHE A 231 -9.13 -0.19 -6.38
C PHE A 231 -10.24 -1.23 -6.44
N LEU A 232 -9.98 -2.46 -5.98
CA LEU A 232 -10.97 -3.52 -5.89
C LEU A 232 -10.60 -4.45 -4.74
N PHE A 233 -11.37 -4.43 -3.67
CA PHE A 233 -11.09 -5.22 -2.47
C PHE A 233 -12.35 -5.94 -1.98
N THR A 234 -12.48 -7.24 -2.25
CA THR A 234 -13.72 -8.00 -1.93
C THR A 234 -13.75 -8.53 -0.50
N SER A 235 -13.52 -7.62 0.44
CA SER A 235 -13.75 -7.83 1.87
C SER A 235 -14.75 -6.79 2.35
N GLN A 236 -15.65 -7.19 3.24
CA GLN A 236 -16.70 -6.30 3.73
C GLN A 236 -16.16 -5.42 4.84
N SER A 237 -16.40 -4.12 4.73
CA SER A 237 -15.98 -3.10 5.69
C SER A 237 -17.13 -2.20 6.10
N THR A 238 -17.08 -1.72 7.34
CA THR A 238 -17.98 -0.68 7.87
C THR A 238 -17.46 0.73 7.60
N ILE A 239 -16.26 0.86 7.04
CA ILE A 239 -15.61 2.13 6.73
C ILE A 239 -15.98 2.53 5.30
N GLU A 240 -16.65 3.66 5.12
CA GLU A 240 -17.12 4.12 3.80
C GLU A 240 -15.99 4.28 2.78
N ASP A 241 -14.84 4.80 3.22
CA ASP A 241 -13.69 5.02 2.35
C ASP A 241 -13.08 3.72 1.79
N TRP A 242 -13.39 2.56 2.38
CA TRP A 242 -12.96 1.24 1.89
C TRP A 242 -13.39 0.98 0.45
N TYR A 243 -14.51 1.58 0.05
CA TYR A 243 -15.17 1.36 -1.23
C TYR A 243 -14.89 2.48 -2.25
N THR A 244 -14.02 3.44 -1.91
CA THR A 244 -13.61 4.52 -2.81
C THR A 244 -12.14 4.37 -3.15
N GLY A 245 -11.82 4.41 -4.44
CA GLY A 245 -10.45 4.36 -4.94
C GLY A 245 -10.16 5.45 -5.95
N LEU A 246 -8.89 5.53 -6.34
CA LEU A 246 -8.39 6.38 -7.41
C LEU A 246 -7.59 5.54 -8.41
N VAL A 247 -7.83 5.78 -9.69
CA VAL A 247 -6.88 5.42 -10.75
C VAL A 247 -6.12 6.68 -11.12
N LEU A 248 -4.81 6.63 -10.97
CA LEU A 248 -3.90 7.69 -11.38
C LEU A 248 -3.47 7.44 -12.82
N GLU A 249 -3.82 8.36 -13.70
CA GLU A 249 -3.30 8.41 -15.06
C GLU A 249 -2.05 9.30 -15.10
N VAL A 250 -0.96 8.76 -15.65
CA VAL A 250 0.29 9.46 -15.90
C VAL A 250 0.52 9.52 -17.40
N ASN A 251 0.53 10.73 -17.95
CA ASN A 251 0.79 10.99 -19.36
C ASN A 251 2.20 11.55 -19.53
N ILE A 252 2.95 10.93 -20.44
CA ILE A 252 4.31 11.34 -20.78
C ILE A 252 4.36 11.67 -22.26
N GLU A 253 4.54 12.95 -22.57
CA GLU A 253 4.60 13.47 -23.92
C GLU A 253 5.75 14.47 -24.05
N LYS A 254 6.67 14.23 -25.01
CA LYS A 254 7.83 15.10 -25.26
C LYS A 254 8.65 15.42 -24.01
N GLY A 255 8.79 14.43 -23.11
CA GLY A 255 9.51 14.54 -21.84
C GLY A 255 8.73 15.21 -20.69
N ASN A 256 7.56 15.79 -20.97
CA ASN A 256 6.66 16.35 -19.96
C ASN A 256 5.82 15.25 -19.34
N LEU A 257 5.71 15.27 -18.01
CA LEU A 257 4.85 14.39 -17.24
C LEU A 257 3.65 15.20 -16.74
N THR A 258 2.45 14.73 -17.03
CA THR A 258 1.19 15.27 -16.48
C THR A 258 0.39 14.14 -15.88
N THR A 259 -0.52 14.48 -14.97
CA THR A 259 -1.31 13.50 -14.22
C THR A 259 -2.78 13.86 -14.17
N GLN A 260 -3.63 12.84 -14.11
CA GLN A 260 -5.07 12.98 -13.95
C GLN A 260 -5.59 11.88 -13.02
N LEU A 261 -6.52 12.22 -12.12
CA LEU A 261 -7.19 11.25 -11.26
C LEU A 261 -8.56 10.88 -11.85
N HIS A 262 -8.85 9.58 -11.80
CA HIS A 262 -10.13 8.97 -12.13
C HIS A 262 -10.67 8.26 -10.89
N PRO A 263 -11.60 8.88 -10.14
CA PRO A 263 -12.21 8.24 -8.99
C PRO A 263 -13.05 7.03 -9.38
N VAL A 264 -12.94 5.97 -8.58
CA VAL A 264 -13.71 4.73 -8.73
C VAL A 264 -14.48 4.44 -7.45
N GLU A 265 -15.61 3.76 -7.59
CA GLU A 265 -16.45 3.32 -6.48
C GLU A 265 -16.77 1.84 -6.64
N GLN A 266 -16.64 1.10 -5.55
CA GLN A 266 -17.05 -0.27 -5.42
C GLN A 266 -18.39 -0.34 -4.68
N GLN A 267 -19.36 -1.09 -5.19
CA GLN A 267 -20.61 -1.33 -4.46
C GLN A 267 -20.39 -2.25 -3.24
N LYS A 268 -21.06 -1.98 -2.12
CA LYS A 268 -20.80 -2.69 -0.85
C LYS A 268 -21.29 -4.13 -0.83
N GLU A 269 -22.39 -4.41 -1.53
CA GLU A 269 -23.04 -5.71 -1.52
C GLU A 269 -22.56 -6.61 -2.66
N THR A 270 -22.39 -6.05 -3.86
CA THR A 270 -22.05 -6.80 -5.08
C THR A 270 -20.56 -6.80 -5.37
N PHE A 271 -19.80 -5.87 -4.76
CA PHE A 271 -18.42 -5.55 -5.09
C PHE A 271 -18.17 -5.07 -6.53
N GLU A 272 -19.23 -4.70 -7.25
CA GLU A 272 -19.11 -4.15 -8.60
C GLU A 272 -18.35 -2.81 -8.56
N LEU A 273 -17.24 -2.73 -9.29
CA LEU A 273 -16.38 -1.56 -9.42
C LEU A 273 -16.75 -0.77 -10.67
N SER A 274 -16.93 0.54 -10.52
CA SER A 274 -17.27 1.44 -11.62
C SER A 274 -16.56 2.79 -11.52
N LEU A 275 -16.45 3.51 -12.64
CA LEU A 275 -15.97 4.89 -12.65
C LEU A 275 -17.02 5.83 -12.07
N LEU A 276 -16.58 6.73 -11.18
CA LEU A 276 -17.42 7.81 -10.72
C LEU A 276 -17.52 8.91 -11.78
N ASN A 277 -18.75 9.36 -12.03
CA ASN A 277 -19.07 10.40 -12.99
C ASN A 277 -19.94 11.50 -12.35
N GLY A 278 -20.04 12.65 -13.03
CA GLY A 278 -20.89 13.78 -12.63
C GLY A 278 -20.66 14.22 -11.18
N LYS A 279 -21.76 14.39 -10.43
CA LYS A 279 -21.75 14.93 -9.07
C LYS A 279 -20.90 14.11 -8.08
N LYS A 280 -20.99 12.77 -8.12
CA LYS A 280 -20.18 11.90 -7.24
C LYS A 280 -18.68 12.11 -7.46
N ARG A 281 -18.26 12.18 -8.73
CA ARG A 281 -16.87 12.48 -9.09
C ARG A 281 -16.44 13.84 -8.55
N GLU A 282 -17.25 14.88 -8.76
CA GLU A 282 -16.95 16.23 -8.27
C GLU A 282 -16.78 16.29 -6.74
N ASP A 283 -17.60 15.54 -6.00
CA ASP A 283 -17.55 15.51 -4.55
C ASP A 283 -16.27 14.82 -4.05
N ILE A 284 -15.82 13.74 -4.69
CA ILE A 284 -14.51 13.13 -4.42
C ILE A 284 -13.37 14.09 -4.75
N MET A 285 -13.40 14.76 -5.90
CA MET A 285 -12.36 15.73 -6.28
C MET A 285 -12.31 16.92 -5.30
N LYS A 286 -13.46 17.38 -4.78
CA LYS A 286 -13.50 18.41 -3.73
C LYS A 286 -12.89 17.92 -2.42
N ARG A 287 -13.14 16.66 -2.05
CA ARG A 287 -12.56 16.02 -0.87
C ARG A 287 -11.03 15.97 -0.97
N ILE A 288 -10.50 15.58 -2.13
CA ILE A 288 -9.06 15.60 -2.43
C ILE A 288 -8.51 17.02 -2.33
N SER A 289 -9.15 18.02 -2.95
CA SER A 289 -8.70 19.42 -2.84
C SER A 289 -8.64 19.93 -1.39
N LYS A 290 -9.56 19.47 -0.51
CA LYS A 290 -9.50 19.77 0.92
C LYS A 290 -8.26 19.14 1.57
N TYR A 291 -7.96 17.88 1.27
CA TYR A 291 -6.74 17.23 1.77
C TYR A 291 -5.48 17.95 1.26
N ASN A 292 -5.44 18.33 -0.01
CA ASN A 292 -4.32 19.06 -0.60
C ASN A 292 -4.06 20.39 0.14
N ALA A 293 -5.12 21.11 0.50
CA ALA A 293 -5.01 22.37 1.26
C ALA A 293 -4.47 22.17 2.68
N ILE A 294 -4.72 21.01 3.31
CA ILE A 294 -4.15 20.65 4.61
C ILE A 294 -2.68 20.24 4.45
N ILE A 295 -2.38 19.39 3.48
CA ILE A 295 -1.02 18.88 3.20
C ILE A 295 -0.04 20.01 2.86
N ALA A 296 -0.51 21.05 2.19
CA ALA A 296 0.30 22.22 1.82
C ALA A 296 0.63 23.15 3.02
N ASP A 297 -0.04 23.00 4.15
CA ASP A 297 0.09 23.84 5.35
C ASP A 297 0.61 22.99 6.52
N GLU A 298 1.89 23.18 6.86
CA GLU A 298 2.59 22.37 7.87
C GLU A 298 1.90 22.42 9.25
N GLU A 299 1.35 23.57 9.64
CA GLU A 299 0.65 23.71 10.91
C GLU A 299 -0.68 22.97 10.89
N LYS A 300 -1.47 23.11 9.82
CA LYS A 300 -2.72 22.36 9.68
C LYS A 300 -2.49 20.86 9.63
N LEU A 301 -1.50 20.40 8.85
CA LEU A 301 -1.18 18.98 8.77
C LEU A 301 -0.76 18.44 10.14
N LYS A 302 0.07 19.18 10.88
CA LYS A 302 0.47 18.79 12.24
C LYS A 302 -0.73 18.72 13.18
N ASN A 303 -1.66 19.68 13.12
CA ASN A 303 -2.86 19.67 13.96
C ASN A 303 -3.79 18.49 13.65
N GLU A 304 -4.00 18.16 12.36
CA GLU A 304 -4.78 16.98 11.96
C GLU A 304 -4.08 15.67 12.35
N TRP A 305 -2.74 15.65 12.32
CA TRP A 305 -1.96 14.52 12.82
C TRP A 305 -2.13 14.33 14.32
N ASP A 306 -1.99 15.40 15.12
CA ASP A 306 -2.18 15.36 16.57
C ASP A 306 -3.62 14.90 16.93
N ASN A 307 -4.64 15.38 16.19
CA ASN A 307 -6.01 14.91 16.34
C ASN A 307 -6.15 13.41 16.04
N TYR A 308 -5.51 12.92 14.97
CA TYR A 308 -5.53 11.50 14.65
C TYR A 308 -4.85 10.65 15.72
N VAL A 309 -3.69 11.07 16.23
CA VAL A 309 -3.00 10.45 17.37
C VAL A 309 -3.95 10.33 18.56
N ASP A 310 -4.73 11.37 18.85
CA ASP A 310 -5.69 11.36 19.95
C ASP A 310 -6.79 10.30 19.78
N THR A 311 -7.29 10.09 18.56
CA THR A 311 -8.26 9.01 18.28
C THR A 311 -7.68 7.61 18.45
N LYS A 312 -6.36 7.45 18.35
CA LYS A 312 -5.65 6.16 18.46
C LYS A 312 -4.95 5.96 19.80
N TYR A 313 -4.96 6.97 20.66
CA TYR A 313 -4.19 7.03 21.89
C TYR A 313 -4.40 5.79 22.78
N ASP A 314 -5.65 5.51 23.15
CA ASP A 314 -5.96 4.38 24.03
C ASP A 314 -5.64 3.03 23.38
N VAL A 315 -5.81 2.91 22.06
CA VAL A 315 -5.53 1.67 21.33
C VAL A 315 -4.03 1.35 21.39
N TYR A 316 -3.18 2.33 21.06
CA TYR A 316 -1.73 2.13 21.05
C TYR A 316 -1.14 2.03 22.45
N LEU A 317 -1.65 2.79 23.42
CA LEU A 317 -1.25 2.63 24.82
C LEU A 317 -1.59 1.23 25.34
N ASN A 318 -2.75 0.70 24.94
CA ASN A 318 -3.11 -0.68 25.25
C ASN A 318 -2.20 -1.69 24.57
N TYR A 319 -1.72 -1.46 23.34
CA TYR A 319 -0.77 -2.38 22.68
C TYR A 319 0.54 -2.53 23.46
N TRP A 320 1.05 -1.42 24.03
CA TRP A 320 2.26 -1.42 24.86
C TRP A 320 2.04 -1.88 26.30
N SER A 321 0.79 -2.09 26.71
CA SER A 321 0.49 -2.62 28.04
C SER A 321 1.06 -4.05 28.17
N PRO A 322 1.79 -4.38 29.25
CA PRO A 322 2.27 -5.75 29.53
C PRO A 322 1.15 -6.76 29.78
N PHE A 323 -0.11 -6.36 29.58
CA PHE A 323 -1.32 -7.15 29.70
C PHE A 323 -2.25 -7.01 28.48
N SER A 324 -1.75 -6.45 27.37
CA SER A 324 -2.49 -6.18 26.13
C SER A 324 -3.17 -7.42 25.53
N PHE A 325 -2.63 -8.60 25.82
CA PHE A 325 -3.16 -9.92 25.40
C PHE A 325 -4.25 -10.48 26.33
N ILE A 326 -4.55 -9.84 27.46
CA ILE A 326 -5.57 -10.26 28.43
C ILE A 326 -6.76 -9.30 28.36
N SER A 327 -7.86 -9.76 27.78
CA SER A 327 -9.09 -8.98 27.63
C SER A 327 -9.83 -8.73 28.97
N ASN A 328 -9.59 -9.55 29.99
CA ASN A 328 -10.27 -9.47 31.29
C ASN A 328 -9.43 -8.73 32.36
N ARG A 329 -9.96 -7.60 32.87
CA ARG A 329 -9.29 -6.73 33.85
C ARG A 329 -8.95 -7.37 35.21
N TYR A 330 -9.71 -8.37 35.66
CA TYR A 330 -9.46 -9.03 36.95
C TYR A 330 -8.31 -10.02 36.85
N VAL A 331 -8.25 -10.73 35.73
CA VAL A 331 -7.20 -11.69 35.39
C VAL A 331 -5.85 -10.96 35.27
N ARG A 332 -5.85 -9.78 34.64
CA ARG A 332 -4.72 -8.84 34.59
C ARG A 332 -4.16 -8.48 35.98
N GLY A 333 -5.03 -8.24 36.96
CA GLY A 333 -4.62 -7.92 38.34
C GLY A 333 -3.98 -9.09 39.10
N VAL A 334 -4.37 -10.33 38.78
CA VAL A 334 -3.80 -11.54 39.40
C VAL A 334 -2.41 -11.86 38.84
N PHE A 335 -2.21 -11.76 37.53
CA PHE A 335 -0.90 -12.02 36.91
C PHE A 335 0.19 -11.07 37.42
N ASN A 336 -0.17 -9.79 37.64
CA ASN A 336 0.70 -8.79 38.28
C ASN A 336 1.20 -9.23 39.66
N ARG A 337 0.33 -9.81 40.48
CA ARG A 337 0.67 -10.25 41.85
C ARG A 337 1.51 -11.52 41.89
N LEU A 338 1.51 -12.31 40.82
CA LEU A 338 2.16 -13.62 40.76
C LEU A 338 3.52 -13.62 40.02
N GLY A 339 3.99 -12.47 39.52
CA GLY A 339 5.30 -12.37 38.84
C GLY A 339 5.40 -13.15 37.53
N ILE A 340 4.26 -13.49 36.91
CA ILE A 340 4.20 -14.26 35.67
C ILE A 340 4.56 -13.35 34.49
N LYS A 341 5.58 -13.73 33.71
CA LYS A 341 6.08 -12.94 32.56
C LYS A 341 4.98 -12.77 31.50
N GLY A 342 4.50 -11.55 31.33
CA GLY A 342 3.35 -11.17 30.51
C GLY A 342 3.60 -11.07 29.00
N LEU A 343 4.42 -11.92 28.39
CA LEU A 343 4.57 -11.92 26.93
C LEU A 343 4.56 -13.35 26.40
N ASN A 344 3.44 -13.73 25.79
CA ASN A 344 3.34 -14.94 24.97
C ASN A 344 3.79 -14.64 23.53
N LYS A 345 3.88 -15.67 22.68
CA LYS A 345 4.32 -15.54 21.27
C LYS A 345 3.56 -14.45 20.51
N LYS A 346 2.25 -14.30 20.72
CA LYS A 346 1.42 -13.26 20.08
C LYS A 346 1.78 -11.85 20.56
N GLY A 347 2.05 -11.68 21.86
CA GLY A 347 2.49 -10.41 22.42
C GLY A 347 3.85 -9.96 21.87
N ILE A 348 4.79 -10.89 21.71
CA ILE A 348 6.10 -10.61 21.10
C ILE A 348 5.95 -10.23 19.63
N VAL A 349 5.09 -10.94 18.89
CA VAL A 349 4.77 -10.64 17.47
C VAL A 349 4.25 -9.20 17.35
N LEU A 350 3.25 -8.82 18.16
CA LEU A 350 2.74 -7.45 18.16
C LEU A 350 3.83 -6.43 18.52
N ALA A 351 4.57 -6.64 19.61
CA ALA A 351 5.62 -5.72 20.04
C ALA A 351 6.68 -5.51 18.96
N LEU A 352 7.11 -6.58 18.27
CA LEU A 352 8.02 -6.49 17.15
C LEU A 352 7.43 -5.61 16.04
N ASN A 353 6.18 -5.83 15.63
CA ASN A 353 5.54 -5.02 14.58
C ASN A 353 5.47 -3.54 14.96
N LEU A 354 5.17 -3.22 16.22
CA LEU A 354 5.13 -1.84 16.70
C LEU A 354 6.48 -1.12 16.63
N MET A 355 7.58 -1.86 16.66
CA MET A 355 8.94 -1.32 16.61
C MET A 355 9.47 -1.14 15.19
N ARG A 356 9.19 -2.11 14.31
CA ARG A 356 9.79 -2.14 12.96
C ARG A 356 8.96 -1.44 11.88
N CYS A 357 7.62 -1.53 11.95
CA CYS A 357 6.75 -0.89 10.97
C CYS A 357 6.72 0.61 11.24
N GLU A 358 7.00 1.41 10.22
CA GLU A 358 7.19 2.84 10.34
C GLU A 358 5.91 3.55 10.81
N ALA A 359 4.75 3.19 10.26
CA ALA A 359 3.47 3.73 10.72
C ALA A 359 3.17 3.37 12.19
N HIS A 360 3.44 2.13 12.61
CA HIS A 360 3.24 1.79 14.01
C HIS A 360 4.26 2.45 14.95
N ALA A 361 5.51 2.60 14.50
CA ALA A 361 6.57 3.23 15.26
C ALA A 361 6.31 4.74 15.45
N ASP A 362 5.81 5.42 14.42
CA ASP A 362 5.38 6.82 14.50
C ASP A 362 4.32 7.01 15.59
N MET A 363 3.24 6.23 15.50
CA MET A 363 2.12 6.33 16.43
C MET A 363 2.53 5.95 17.86
N SER A 364 3.34 4.90 18.01
CA SER A 364 3.88 4.49 19.31
C SER A 364 4.72 5.59 19.96
N LYS A 365 5.57 6.28 19.19
CA LYS A 365 6.37 7.41 19.70
C LYS A 365 5.49 8.56 20.15
N GLU A 366 4.50 8.95 19.36
CA GLU A 366 3.62 10.08 19.70
C GLU A 366 2.76 9.79 20.93
N VAL A 367 2.13 8.61 20.99
CA VAL A 367 1.31 8.18 22.14
C VAL A 367 2.16 8.10 23.41
N ASN A 368 3.35 7.49 23.36
CA ASN A 368 4.22 7.38 24.52
C ASN A 368 4.74 8.75 24.99
N LYS A 369 5.12 9.67 24.08
CA LYS A 369 5.49 11.04 24.44
C LYS A 369 4.33 11.77 25.12
N LYS A 370 3.10 11.59 24.64
CA LYS A 370 1.90 12.21 25.22
C LYS A 370 1.61 11.65 26.62
N TYR A 371 1.70 10.34 26.79
CA TYR A 371 1.54 9.68 28.10
C TYR A 371 2.55 10.19 29.14
N LEU A 372 3.81 10.39 28.75
CA LEU A 372 4.86 10.86 29.67
C LEU A 372 4.75 12.34 30.06
N LYS A 373 3.90 13.12 29.39
CA LYS A 373 3.66 14.55 29.70
C LYS A 373 2.47 14.77 30.63
N GLY A 374 1.56 13.79 30.74
CA GLY A 374 0.44 13.79 31.69
C GLY A 374 0.82 13.11 32.99
#